data_AF-A0A402AVY3-F1
#
_entry.id   AF-A0A402AVY3-F1
#
_cell.length_a   1.000
_cell.length_b   1.000
_cell.length_c   1.000
_cell.angle_alpha   90.00
_cell.angle_beta   90.00
_cell.angle_gamma   90.00
#
_symmetry.space_group_name_H-M   'P 1'
#
loop_
_entity.id
_entity.type
_entity.pdbx_description
1 polymer ?
#
loop_
_entity_poly.entity_id
_entity_poly.type
_entity_poly.pdbx_seq_one_letter_code
_entity_poly.pdbx_strand_id
1 'polypeptide(L)'
;MNMLRFLGLAVSAVIGGVCVVVLFVVVLLASFGAVLTGSGGPAGGGSVITGASASDTQIATSAQVLEERVYGLMSNEYSISHDPIMQSVYQFWVDSCGFNGVICDVAVSGNLQCVEFVTGAFYLSGMRLPYVGDAITFWPNYAHQPGWVRIATTNGYPQPGDMVIWQGGHFGHIAIVMEVEKPTSGHAGFVTVAQGNGQGNRWDAAHLQNPGNWYTMPLHQDGTLETWPGYQVLGYIRHQGA
;
A
#
# COMPACT_ATOMS: atom_id res chain seq x y z
N MET A 1 69.55 1.16 -19.38
CA MET A 1 68.28 1.65 -19.97
C MET A 1 67.02 0.85 -19.56
N ASN A 2 67.08 -0.11 -18.63
CA ASN A 2 65.88 -0.88 -18.20
C ASN A 2 65.23 -0.42 -16.89
N MET A 3 65.91 0.39 -16.06
CA MET A 3 65.37 0.85 -14.77
C MET A 3 64.31 1.96 -14.89
N LEU A 4 64.40 2.82 -15.92
CA LEU A 4 63.48 3.93 -16.14
C LEU A 4 62.07 3.49 -16.60
N ARG A 5 61.94 2.30 -17.22
CA ARG A 5 60.64 1.78 -17.68
C ARG A 5 59.83 1.14 -16.54
N PHE A 6 60.50 0.54 -15.55
CA PHE A 6 59.83 -0.02 -14.37
C PHE A 6 59.31 1.06 -13.42
N LEU A 7 60.02 2.19 -13.29
CA LEU A 7 59.55 3.32 -12.48
C LEU A 7 58.26 3.94 -13.05
N GLY A 8 58.15 4.04 -14.39
CA GLY A 8 56.97 4.61 -15.05
C GLY A 8 55.70 3.77 -14.86
N LEU A 9 55.81 2.44 -14.91
CA LEU A 9 54.68 1.53 -14.70
C LEU A 9 54.20 1.52 -13.25
N ALA A 10 55.12 1.58 -12.28
CA ALA A 10 54.76 1.65 -10.87
C ALA A 10 54.04 2.97 -10.51
N VAL A 11 54.50 4.10 -11.06
CA VAL A 11 53.87 5.41 -10.82
C VAL A 11 52.48 5.48 -11.48
N SER A 12 52.31 4.91 -12.68
CA SER A 12 51.00 4.92 -13.37
C SER A 12 49.94 4.07 -12.66
N ALA A 13 50.34 2.96 -12.02
CA ALA A 13 49.42 2.10 -11.26
C ALA A 13 48.95 2.78 -9.96
N VAL A 14 49.84 3.52 -9.28
CA VAL A 14 49.50 4.25 -8.05
C VAL A 14 48.57 5.43 -8.35
N ILE A 15 48.81 6.18 -9.42
CA ILE A 15 47.93 7.31 -9.80
C ILE A 15 46.54 6.81 -10.22
N GLY A 16 46.46 5.72 -10.99
CA GLY A 16 45.19 5.11 -11.38
C GLY A 16 44.36 4.65 -10.17
N GLY A 17 44.99 4.02 -9.18
CA GLY A 17 44.32 3.58 -7.95
C GLY A 17 43.77 4.75 -7.13
N VAL A 18 44.55 5.83 -6.98
CA VAL A 18 44.12 7.02 -6.23
C VAL A 18 42.94 7.72 -6.91
N CYS A 19 42.94 7.83 -8.25
CA CYS A 19 41.83 8.43 -8.99
C CYS A 19 40.52 7.63 -8.83
N VAL A 20 40.59 6.29 -8.84
CA VAL A 20 39.40 5.44 -8.66
C VAL A 20 38.83 5.57 -7.24
N VAL A 21 39.70 5.61 -6.22
CA VAL A 21 39.25 5.79 -4.83
C VAL A 21 38.63 7.17 -4.62
N VAL A 22 39.22 8.23 -5.17
CA VAL A 22 38.64 9.59 -5.09
C VAL A 22 37.29 9.66 -5.80
N LEU A 23 37.15 9.07 -6.98
CA LEU A 23 35.85 8.99 -7.68
C LEU A 23 34.81 8.21 -6.86
N PHE A 24 35.19 7.09 -6.25
CA PHE A 24 34.27 6.30 -5.43
C PHE A 24 33.82 7.06 -4.17
N VAL A 25 34.73 7.80 -3.53
CA VAL A 25 34.40 8.65 -2.37
C VAL A 25 33.51 9.83 -2.79
N VAL A 26 33.74 10.45 -3.95
CA VAL A 26 32.88 11.55 -4.46
C VAL A 26 31.47 11.04 -4.79
N VAL A 27 31.32 9.85 -5.38
CA VAL A 27 30.00 9.26 -5.66
C VAL A 27 29.26 8.86 -4.37
N LEU A 28 29.98 8.33 -3.37
CA LEU A 28 29.40 8.01 -2.07
C LEU A 28 29.03 9.26 -1.25
N LEU A 29 29.76 10.36 -1.39
CA LEU A 29 29.42 11.64 -0.74
C LEU A 29 28.30 12.39 -1.47
N ALA A 30 28.18 12.25 -2.80
CA ALA A 30 27.09 12.84 -3.58
C ALA A 30 25.72 12.20 -3.25
N SER A 31 25.69 10.93 -2.83
CA SER A 31 24.46 10.23 -2.43
C SER A 31 23.97 10.59 -1.02
N PHE A 32 24.81 11.20 -0.17
CA PHE A 32 24.43 11.67 1.17
C PHE A 32 24.13 13.19 1.24
N GLY A 33 24.39 13.95 0.18
CA GLY A 33 24.22 15.42 0.16
C GLY A 33 22.86 15.94 -0.35
N ALA A 34 22.00 15.08 -0.90
CA ALA A 34 20.77 15.50 -1.58
C ALA A 34 19.52 15.62 -0.69
N VAL A 35 19.67 15.79 0.64
CA VAL A 35 18.52 15.87 1.57
C VAL A 35 18.34 17.24 2.24
N LEU A 36 19.20 18.24 2.05
CA LEU A 36 19.10 19.48 2.86
C LEU A 36 19.19 20.85 2.16
N THR A 37 19.00 20.95 0.85
CA THR A 37 18.88 22.29 0.21
C THR A 37 17.82 22.32 -0.89
N GLY A 38 16.57 22.56 -0.49
CA GLY A 38 15.48 22.95 -1.38
C GLY A 38 14.93 24.31 -0.97
N SER A 39 15.64 25.39 -1.34
CA SER A 39 15.18 26.77 -1.20
C SER A 39 14.50 27.25 -2.48
N GLY A 40 13.21 27.60 -2.39
CA GLY A 40 12.56 28.64 -3.21
C GLY A 40 12.12 28.28 -4.63
N GLY A 41 10.85 27.88 -4.78
CA GLY A 41 10.11 27.80 -6.05
C GLY A 41 8.59 27.76 -5.77
N PRO A 42 7.74 28.30 -6.66
CA PRO A 42 6.53 29.03 -6.27
C PRO A 42 5.35 28.17 -5.81
N ALA A 43 4.50 28.81 -5.00
CA ALA A 43 3.29 28.29 -4.39
C ALA A 43 2.34 27.59 -5.39
N GLY A 44 2.34 26.26 -5.36
CA GLY A 44 1.22 25.40 -5.70
C GLY A 44 0.94 24.52 -4.50
N GLY A 45 -0.21 24.73 -3.84
CA GLY A 45 -0.52 24.22 -2.50
C GLY A 45 -0.72 22.70 -2.42
N GLY A 46 0.37 21.93 -2.49
CA GLY A 46 0.43 20.59 -1.93
C GLY A 46 0.89 20.70 -0.48
N SER A 47 -0.06 20.67 0.45
CA SER A 47 0.26 20.54 1.87
C SER A 47 1.02 19.24 2.06
N VAL A 48 2.34 19.32 2.25
CA VAL A 48 3.15 18.18 2.69
C VAL A 48 2.64 17.86 4.09
N ILE A 49 1.82 16.82 4.21
CA ILE A 49 1.28 16.33 5.48
C ILE A 49 2.46 15.90 6.34
N THR A 50 2.91 16.79 7.21
CA THR A 50 3.87 16.52 8.26
C THR A 50 3.18 15.70 9.35
N GLY A 51 3.39 14.40 9.36
CA GLY A 51 3.43 13.56 10.57
C GLY A 51 2.15 13.37 11.39
N ALA A 52 0.97 13.80 10.93
CA ALA A 52 -0.28 13.46 11.60
C ALA A 52 -0.66 12.01 11.28
N SER A 53 -0.72 11.16 12.29
CA SER A 53 -1.23 9.80 12.14
C SER A 53 -2.73 9.86 11.82
N ALA A 54 -3.17 9.31 10.69
CA ALA A 54 -4.58 9.33 10.34
C ALA A 54 -5.38 8.42 11.28
N SER A 55 -6.62 8.82 11.58
CA SER A 55 -7.54 8.02 12.38
C SER A 55 -8.09 6.86 11.56
N ASP A 56 -8.55 5.79 12.23
CA ASP A 56 -9.12 4.63 11.55
C ASP A 56 -10.34 5.01 10.67
N THR A 57 -11.15 5.97 11.11
CA THR A 57 -12.24 6.54 10.30
C THR A 57 -11.74 7.23 9.03
N GLN A 58 -10.58 7.91 9.07
CA GLN A 58 -10.00 8.52 7.87
C GLN A 58 -9.49 7.45 6.89
N ILE A 59 -8.88 6.37 7.38
CA ILE A 59 -8.47 5.23 6.54
C ILE A 59 -9.69 4.63 5.83
N ALA A 60 -10.76 4.34 6.58
CA ALA A 60 -12.01 3.83 6.00
C ALA A 60 -12.56 4.80 4.94
N THR A 61 -12.70 6.08 5.29
CA THR A 61 -13.24 7.08 4.35
C THR A 61 -12.41 7.15 3.06
N SER A 62 -11.08 7.13 3.16
CA SER A 62 -10.19 7.13 2.00
C SER A 62 -10.30 5.85 1.17
N ALA A 63 -10.50 4.70 1.80
CA ALA A 63 -10.79 3.44 1.11
C ALA A 63 -12.13 3.49 0.37
N GLN A 64 -13.17 4.11 0.95
CA GLN A 64 -14.43 4.36 0.25
C GLN A 64 -14.24 5.20 -0.99
N VAL A 65 -13.53 6.31 -0.84
CA VAL A 65 -13.24 7.25 -1.93
C VAL A 65 -12.51 6.54 -3.07
N LEU A 66 -11.56 5.65 -2.76
CA LEU A 66 -10.88 4.87 -3.78
C LEU A 66 -11.79 3.80 -4.40
N GLU A 67 -12.60 3.10 -3.59
CA GLU A 67 -13.53 2.07 -4.06
C GLU A 67 -14.55 2.64 -5.06
N GLU A 68 -15.05 3.85 -4.83
CA GLU A 68 -15.99 4.55 -5.73
C GLU A 68 -15.39 4.91 -7.10
N ARG A 69 -14.07 4.72 -7.29
CA ARG A 69 -13.30 5.07 -8.50
C ARG A 69 -12.71 3.86 -9.21
N VAL A 70 -12.85 2.69 -8.61
CA VAL A 70 -12.52 1.42 -9.25
C VAL A 70 -13.81 0.72 -9.67
N TYR A 71 -13.71 -0.12 -10.69
CA TYR A 71 -14.84 -0.86 -11.24
C TYR A 71 -14.37 -2.17 -11.86
N GLY A 72 -15.33 -2.92 -12.43
CA GLY A 72 -15.08 -4.22 -13.06
C GLY A 72 -15.32 -5.36 -12.07
N LEU A 73 -15.34 -6.61 -12.56
CA LEU A 73 -15.74 -7.77 -11.75
C LEU A 73 -14.91 -7.95 -10.47
N MET A 74 -13.67 -7.47 -10.49
CA MET A 74 -12.68 -7.64 -9.43
C MET A 74 -12.28 -6.30 -8.78
N SER A 75 -13.03 -5.20 -8.99
CA SER A 75 -12.65 -3.85 -8.55
C SER A 75 -11.22 -3.46 -8.97
N ASN A 76 -10.82 -3.82 -10.19
CA ASN A 76 -9.42 -3.73 -10.64
C ASN A 76 -9.20 -2.82 -11.86
N GLU A 77 -10.26 -2.22 -12.38
CA GLU A 77 -10.21 -1.21 -13.44
C GLU A 77 -10.45 0.19 -12.86
N TYR A 78 -9.81 1.20 -13.45
CA TYR A 78 -9.98 2.60 -13.08
C TYR A 78 -9.60 3.51 -14.26
N SER A 79 -9.95 4.80 -14.17
CA SER A 79 -9.61 5.82 -15.16
C SER A 79 -8.97 7.05 -14.51
N ILE A 80 -7.94 7.62 -15.17
CA ILE A 80 -7.24 8.82 -14.70
C ILE A 80 -7.58 10.08 -15.52
N SER A 81 -8.29 9.95 -16.64
CA SER A 81 -8.41 11.04 -17.63
C SER A 81 -9.10 12.30 -17.09
N HIS A 82 -9.99 12.16 -16.10
CA HIS A 82 -10.77 13.28 -15.55
C HIS A 82 -10.99 13.18 -14.04
N ASP A 83 -10.19 12.36 -13.33
CA ASP A 83 -10.32 12.19 -11.89
C ASP A 83 -9.02 12.63 -11.20
N PRO A 84 -8.97 13.82 -10.57
CA PRO A 84 -7.77 14.31 -9.91
C PRO A 84 -7.34 13.47 -8.70
N ILE A 85 -8.28 12.74 -8.07
CA ILE A 85 -7.96 11.81 -6.97
C ILE A 85 -7.29 10.57 -7.55
N MET A 86 -7.83 9.98 -8.63
CA MET A 86 -7.14 8.85 -9.27
C MET A 86 -5.80 9.26 -9.89
N GLN A 87 -5.66 10.49 -10.38
CA GLN A 87 -4.36 10.99 -10.85
C GLN A 87 -3.32 11.03 -9.73
N SER A 88 -3.70 11.47 -8.52
CA SER A 88 -2.77 11.51 -7.39
C SER A 88 -2.41 10.11 -6.88
N VAL A 89 -3.38 9.19 -6.81
CA VAL A 89 -3.13 7.77 -6.45
C VAL A 89 -2.26 7.08 -7.50
N TYR A 90 -2.54 7.31 -8.78
CA TYR A 90 -1.71 6.80 -9.88
C TYR A 90 -0.27 7.28 -9.76
N GLN A 91 -0.05 8.57 -9.50
CA GLN A 91 1.29 9.10 -9.29
C GLN A 91 1.96 8.49 -8.05
N PHE A 92 1.22 8.28 -6.97
CA PHE A 92 1.73 7.56 -5.80
C PHE A 92 2.19 6.13 -6.15
N TRP A 93 1.45 5.38 -6.97
CA TRP A 93 1.88 4.05 -7.42
C TRP A 93 3.12 4.11 -8.31
N VAL A 94 3.20 5.09 -9.23
CA VAL A 94 4.42 5.34 -10.01
C VAL A 94 5.63 5.57 -9.10
N ASP A 95 5.45 6.33 -8.02
CA ASP A 95 6.54 6.67 -7.10
C ASP A 95 6.90 5.53 -6.13
N SER A 96 5.94 4.69 -5.75
CA SER A 96 6.09 3.69 -4.69
C SER A 96 6.47 2.29 -5.19
N CYS A 97 5.93 1.86 -6.32
CA CYS A 97 6.22 0.55 -6.91
C CYS A 97 6.83 0.64 -8.32
N GLY A 98 6.69 1.80 -8.99
CA GLY A 98 7.13 2.00 -10.36
C GLY A 98 8.64 2.10 -10.56
N PHE A 99 9.04 2.14 -11.84
CA PHE A 99 10.44 2.30 -12.25
C PHE A 99 10.52 3.23 -13.47
N ASN A 100 11.47 4.18 -13.46
CA ASN A 100 11.66 5.18 -14.52
C ASN A 100 10.39 5.96 -14.91
N GLY A 101 9.55 6.29 -13.92
CA GLY A 101 8.30 7.03 -14.14
C GLY A 101 7.18 6.19 -14.77
N VAL A 102 7.35 4.87 -14.83
CA VAL A 102 6.33 3.92 -15.30
C VAL A 102 5.76 3.20 -14.08
N ILE A 103 4.42 3.14 -14.00
CA ILE A 103 3.69 2.40 -12.96
C ILE A 103 4.05 0.91 -12.99
N CYS A 104 4.06 0.24 -11.85
CA CYS A 104 4.27 -1.22 -11.80
C CYS A 104 3.07 -1.99 -12.37
N ASP A 105 3.33 -3.16 -12.95
CA ASP A 105 2.31 -4.00 -13.60
C ASP A 105 1.12 -4.32 -12.69
N VAL A 106 1.39 -4.50 -11.39
CA VAL A 106 0.38 -4.84 -10.36
C VAL A 106 -0.52 -3.67 -9.95
N ALA A 107 -0.26 -2.46 -10.41
CA ALA A 107 -1.09 -1.29 -10.17
C ALA A 107 -1.74 -0.73 -11.45
N VAL A 108 -1.50 -1.34 -12.62
CA VAL A 108 -2.12 -0.92 -13.89
C VAL A 108 -3.62 -1.20 -13.89
N SER A 109 -4.42 -0.30 -14.47
CA SER A 109 -5.86 -0.50 -14.67
C SER A 109 -6.15 -1.79 -15.45
N GLY A 110 -7.07 -2.62 -14.92
CA GLY A 110 -7.34 -3.99 -15.38
C GLY A 110 -6.46 -5.05 -14.71
N ASN A 111 -5.45 -4.65 -13.93
CA ASN A 111 -4.57 -5.53 -13.16
C ASN A 111 -4.26 -5.00 -11.74
N LEU A 112 -5.02 -4.03 -11.23
CA LEU A 112 -4.82 -3.44 -9.91
C LEU A 112 -4.98 -4.52 -8.82
N GLN A 113 -3.88 -4.82 -8.12
CA GLN A 113 -3.82 -5.84 -7.06
C GLN A 113 -4.32 -5.30 -5.72
N CYS A 114 -4.76 -6.22 -4.85
CA CYS A 114 -5.34 -5.91 -3.55
C CYS A 114 -4.40 -5.09 -2.64
N VAL A 115 -3.11 -5.41 -2.65
CA VAL A 115 -2.10 -4.67 -1.88
C VAL A 115 -1.98 -3.24 -2.38
N GLU A 116 -1.99 -3.01 -3.69
CA GLU A 116 -1.86 -1.67 -4.26
C GLU A 116 -3.11 -0.81 -4.06
N PHE A 117 -4.29 -1.42 -4.09
CA PHE A 117 -5.51 -0.76 -3.64
C PHE A 117 -5.36 -0.25 -2.19
N VAL A 118 -4.91 -1.12 -1.29
CA VAL A 118 -4.74 -0.76 0.13
C VAL A 118 -3.67 0.31 0.31
N THR A 119 -2.51 0.23 -0.34
CA THR A 119 -1.48 1.29 -0.27
C THR A 119 -2.00 2.62 -0.79
N GLY A 120 -2.80 2.61 -1.87
CA GLY A 120 -3.47 3.80 -2.42
C GLY A 120 -4.46 4.43 -1.44
N ALA A 121 -5.28 3.62 -0.77
CA ALA A 121 -6.22 4.10 0.24
C ALA A 121 -5.50 4.70 1.47
N PHE A 122 -4.41 4.08 1.93
CA PHE A 122 -3.57 4.64 2.99
C PHE A 122 -2.92 5.95 2.57
N TYR A 123 -2.41 6.06 1.34
CA TYR A 123 -1.88 7.30 0.79
C TYR A 123 -2.93 8.41 0.82
N LEU A 124 -4.17 8.13 0.38
CA LEU A 124 -5.27 9.09 0.44
C LEU A 124 -5.65 9.51 1.86
N SER A 125 -5.40 8.66 2.86
CA SER A 125 -5.57 9.03 4.28
C SER A 125 -4.45 9.91 4.83
N GLY A 126 -3.37 10.12 4.07
CA GLY A 126 -2.17 10.83 4.52
C GLY A 126 -1.15 9.96 5.25
N MET A 127 -1.29 8.62 5.19
CA MET A 127 -0.39 7.66 5.83
C MET A 127 0.34 6.79 4.81
N ARG A 128 1.45 6.19 5.24
CA ARG A 128 2.13 5.12 4.52
C ARG A 128 2.22 3.89 5.40
N LEU A 129 2.00 2.73 4.80
CA LEU A 129 2.18 1.45 5.47
C LEU A 129 3.68 1.23 5.77
N PRO A 130 4.06 0.83 7.00
CA PRO A 130 5.45 0.54 7.34
C PRO A 130 5.99 -0.72 6.66
N TYR A 131 5.09 -1.61 6.23
CA TYR A 131 5.41 -2.83 5.51
C TYR A 131 4.45 -3.02 4.33
N VAL A 132 5.02 -3.41 3.18
CA VAL A 132 4.31 -3.78 1.95
C VAL A 132 4.97 -5.05 1.40
N GLY A 133 4.16 -6.01 0.97
CA GLY A 133 4.57 -7.32 0.45
C GLY A 133 3.35 -8.08 -0.06
N ASP A 134 3.44 -9.41 -0.20
CA ASP A 134 2.26 -10.22 -0.52
C ASP A 134 1.22 -10.12 0.61
N ALA A 135 -0.07 -10.14 0.29
CA ALA A 135 -1.13 -9.90 1.27
C ALA A 135 -1.04 -10.82 2.51
N ILE A 136 -0.74 -12.12 2.31
CA ILE A 136 -0.59 -13.08 3.41
C ILE A 136 0.58 -12.74 4.35
N THR A 137 1.61 -12.07 3.84
CA THR A 137 2.80 -11.72 4.61
C THR A 137 2.59 -10.51 5.52
N PHE A 138 1.53 -9.71 5.32
CA PHE A 138 1.16 -8.66 6.27
C PHE A 138 0.90 -9.24 7.66
N TRP A 139 0.25 -10.40 7.76
CA TRP A 139 -0.12 -10.98 9.04
C TRP A 139 1.08 -11.25 9.98
N PRO A 140 2.15 -11.97 9.58
CA PRO A 140 3.31 -12.12 10.44
C PRO A 140 4.12 -10.83 10.59
N ASN A 141 4.24 -10.01 9.55
CA ASN A 141 5.11 -8.82 9.58
C ASN A 141 4.56 -7.67 10.43
N TYR A 142 3.26 -7.57 10.63
CA TYR A 142 2.63 -6.58 11.51
C TYR A 142 2.59 -6.98 12.99
N ALA A 143 3.08 -8.16 13.36
CA ALA A 143 3.07 -8.62 14.76
C ALA A 143 3.88 -7.73 15.72
N HIS A 144 4.86 -7.01 15.19
CA HIS A 144 5.81 -6.20 15.96
C HIS A 144 5.98 -4.78 15.42
N GLN A 145 5.09 -4.33 14.52
CA GLN A 145 5.19 -2.99 13.96
C GLN A 145 4.72 -1.96 14.99
N PRO A 146 5.57 -0.97 15.36
CA PRO A 146 5.17 0.07 16.30
C PRO A 146 3.93 0.83 15.82
N GLY A 147 2.96 1.03 16.70
CA GLY A 147 1.69 1.69 16.36
C GLY A 147 0.66 0.78 15.69
N TRP A 148 0.90 -0.53 15.62
CA TRP A 148 -0.01 -1.50 15.01
C TRP A 148 -0.29 -2.69 15.93
N VAL A 149 -1.49 -3.23 15.83
CA VAL A 149 -1.89 -4.43 16.57
C VAL A 149 -2.59 -5.42 15.64
N ARG A 150 -2.35 -6.70 15.86
CA ARG A 150 -3.09 -7.79 15.20
C ARG A 150 -4.18 -8.30 16.11
N ILE A 151 -5.37 -8.46 15.55
CA ILE A 151 -6.56 -8.93 16.25
C ILE A 151 -7.03 -10.16 15.48
N ALA A 152 -6.75 -11.36 16.00
CA ALA A 152 -7.31 -12.59 15.42
C ALA A 152 -8.84 -12.53 15.45
N THR A 153 -9.50 -13.16 14.47
CA THR A 153 -10.98 -13.17 14.38
C THR A 153 -11.64 -13.66 15.68
N THR A 154 -11.03 -14.60 16.38
CA THR A 154 -11.53 -15.13 17.67
C THR A 154 -11.30 -14.21 18.87
N ASN A 155 -10.52 -13.13 18.72
CA ASN A 155 -10.06 -12.28 19.81
C ASN A 155 -10.68 -10.88 19.80
N GLY A 156 -11.49 -10.54 18.79
CA GLY A 156 -12.16 -9.26 18.73
C GLY A 156 -12.83 -8.99 17.39
N TYR A 157 -13.73 -8.02 17.40
CA TYR A 157 -14.42 -7.56 16.20
C TYR A 157 -13.59 -6.51 15.43
N PRO A 158 -13.74 -6.45 14.09
CA PRO A 158 -13.12 -5.40 13.30
C PRO A 158 -13.72 -4.04 13.61
N GLN A 159 -13.03 -3.00 13.16
CA GLN A 159 -13.49 -1.61 13.15
C GLN A 159 -13.20 -1.00 11.77
N PRO A 160 -13.99 0.01 11.34
CA PRO A 160 -13.67 0.78 10.14
C PRO A 160 -12.22 1.26 10.17
N GLY A 161 -11.47 1.02 9.09
CA GLY A 161 -10.05 1.38 8.95
C GLY A 161 -9.09 0.21 9.16
N ASP A 162 -9.54 -0.89 9.77
CA ASP A 162 -8.73 -2.10 9.90
C ASP A 162 -8.39 -2.68 8.52
N MET A 163 -7.19 -3.23 8.38
CA MET A 163 -6.89 -4.14 7.26
C MET A 163 -7.35 -5.55 7.62
N VAL A 164 -8.23 -6.15 6.83
CA VAL A 164 -8.60 -7.56 6.95
C VAL A 164 -7.62 -8.40 6.14
N ILE A 165 -7.04 -9.45 6.75
CA ILE A 165 -6.10 -10.35 6.07
C ILE A 165 -6.72 -11.73 5.85
N TRP A 166 -6.66 -12.22 4.62
CA TRP A 166 -7.04 -13.58 4.28
C TRP A 166 -5.84 -14.45 3.95
N GLN A 167 -5.93 -15.71 4.37
CA GLN A 167 -5.15 -16.81 3.88
C GLN A 167 -5.94 -17.58 2.81
N GLY A 168 -5.31 -17.81 1.66
CA GLY A 168 -5.88 -18.51 0.51
C GLY A 168 -5.08 -18.17 -0.75
N GLY A 169 -5.20 -18.99 -1.80
CA GLY A 169 -4.38 -18.83 -3.00
C GLY A 169 -2.87 -18.87 -2.72
N HIS A 170 -2.06 -18.31 -3.63
CA HIS A 170 -0.60 -18.22 -3.44
C HIS A 170 -0.18 -17.01 -2.60
N PHE A 171 -0.91 -15.90 -2.70
CA PHE A 171 -0.50 -14.60 -2.14
C PHE A 171 -1.38 -14.10 -0.98
N GLY A 172 -2.48 -14.79 -0.65
CA GLY A 172 -3.50 -14.28 0.26
C GLY A 172 -4.34 -13.17 -0.34
N HIS A 173 -5.10 -12.47 0.51
CA HIS A 173 -5.84 -11.26 0.13
C HIS A 173 -5.85 -10.24 1.27
N ILE A 174 -5.97 -8.95 0.93
CA ILE A 174 -6.05 -7.85 1.88
C ILE A 174 -7.10 -6.84 1.42
N ALA A 175 -7.84 -6.29 2.37
CA ALA A 175 -8.87 -5.28 2.13
C ALA A 175 -8.97 -4.34 3.34
N ILE A 176 -9.67 -3.22 3.20
CA ILE A 176 -9.91 -2.28 4.31
C ILE A 176 -11.38 -2.38 4.75
N VAL A 177 -11.59 -2.49 6.06
CA VAL A 177 -12.92 -2.46 6.67
C VAL A 177 -13.54 -1.08 6.50
N MET A 178 -14.73 -1.06 5.92
CA MET A 178 -15.53 0.13 5.69
C MET A 178 -16.64 0.30 6.73
N GLU A 179 -17.32 -0.80 7.03
CA GLU A 179 -18.53 -0.81 7.83
C GLU A 179 -18.56 -2.10 8.65
N VAL A 180 -19.03 -2.00 9.90
CA VAL A 180 -19.17 -3.15 10.80
C VAL A 180 -20.50 -3.03 11.53
N GLU A 181 -21.36 -4.02 11.36
CA GLU A 181 -22.48 -4.28 12.26
C GLU A 181 -22.11 -5.48 13.13
N LYS A 182 -22.05 -5.29 14.44
CA LYS A 182 -21.72 -6.39 15.36
C LYS A 182 -22.92 -7.33 15.50
N PRO A 183 -22.67 -8.65 15.63
CA PRO A 183 -23.74 -9.60 15.89
C PRO A 183 -24.42 -9.30 17.22
N THR A 184 -25.72 -9.58 17.27
CA THR A 184 -26.53 -9.48 18.49
C THR A 184 -27.08 -10.86 18.85
N SER A 185 -27.81 -10.96 19.97
CA SER A 185 -28.42 -12.24 20.35
C SER A 185 -29.40 -12.71 19.27
N GLY A 186 -29.08 -13.85 18.64
CA GLY A 186 -29.90 -14.46 17.58
C GLY A 186 -29.73 -13.89 16.17
N HIS A 187 -28.86 -12.88 15.97
CA HIS A 187 -28.64 -12.28 14.65
C HIS A 187 -27.14 -12.12 14.37
N ALA A 188 -26.69 -12.68 13.24
CA ALA A 188 -25.35 -12.40 12.73
C ALA A 188 -25.24 -10.92 12.34
N GLY A 189 -24.06 -10.35 12.53
CA GLY A 189 -23.73 -9.02 12.03
C GLY A 189 -23.16 -9.09 10.61
N PHE A 190 -22.49 -8.04 10.19
CA PHE A 190 -21.75 -8.04 8.92
C PHE A 190 -20.52 -7.14 8.96
N VAL A 191 -19.62 -7.37 8.01
CA VAL A 191 -18.48 -6.51 7.71
C VAL A 191 -18.48 -6.21 6.22
N THR A 192 -18.44 -4.93 5.87
CA THR A 192 -18.20 -4.50 4.47
C THR A 192 -16.77 -4.05 4.33
N VAL A 193 -16.10 -4.48 3.26
CA VAL A 193 -14.73 -4.08 2.91
C VAL A 193 -14.64 -3.42 1.54
N ALA A 194 -13.64 -2.57 1.39
CA ALA A 194 -13.16 -2.00 0.13
C ALA A 194 -11.85 -2.70 -0.28
N GLN A 195 -11.69 -3.03 -1.57
CA GLN A 195 -10.63 -3.89 -2.07
C GLN A 195 -10.33 -3.69 -3.56
N GLY A 196 -9.12 -4.09 -3.97
CA GLY A 196 -8.79 -4.34 -5.39
C GLY A 196 -8.53 -5.82 -5.62
N ASN A 197 -8.66 -6.28 -6.87
CA ASN A 197 -8.48 -7.67 -7.29
C ASN A 197 -9.24 -8.71 -6.44
N GLY A 198 -10.48 -8.42 -6.05
CA GLY A 198 -11.34 -9.32 -5.30
C GLY A 198 -12.77 -9.27 -5.81
N GLN A 199 -13.48 -10.40 -5.77
CA GLN A 199 -14.88 -10.44 -6.18
C GLN A 199 -15.75 -9.70 -5.14
N GLY A 200 -16.37 -8.60 -5.56
CA GLY A 200 -17.41 -7.92 -4.79
C GLY A 200 -18.74 -8.69 -4.80
N ASN A 201 -19.63 -8.35 -3.86
CA ASN A 201 -21.01 -8.82 -3.85
C ASN A 201 -22.03 -7.68 -3.64
N ARG A 202 -21.55 -6.44 -3.65
CA ARG A 202 -22.34 -5.21 -3.52
C ARG A 202 -21.79 -4.19 -4.52
N TRP A 203 -22.68 -3.52 -5.24
CA TRP A 203 -22.34 -2.51 -6.24
C TRP A 203 -23.25 -1.29 -6.08
N ASP A 204 -22.78 -0.13 -6.53
CA ASP A 204 -23.60 1.08 -6.55
C ASP A 204 -24.43 1.13 -7.85
N ALA A 205 -25.35 2.09 -7.91
CA ALA A 205 -26.18 2.28 -9.09
C ALA A 205 -25.39 2.77 -10.31
N ALA A 206 -24.22 3.39 -10.13
CA ALA A 206 -23.40 3.92 -11.21
C ALA A 206 -22.66 2.80 -11.98
N HIS A 207 -22.40 1.66 -11.32
CA HIS A 207 -21.61 0.56 -11.85
C HIS A 207 -22.42 -0.72 -12.11
N LEU A 208 -23.75 -0.62 -12.30
CA LEU A 208 -24.64 -1.77 -12.55
C LEU A 208 -24.19 -2.71 -13.68
N GLN A 209 -23.47 -2.18 -14.68
CA GLN A 209 -23.00 -2.97 -15.84
C GLN A 209 -21.63 -3.64 -15.60
N ASN A 210 -20.90 -3.23 -14.56
CA ASN A 210 -19.56 -3.71 -14.23
C ASN A 210 -19.56 -4.17 -12.75
N PRO A 211 -20.21 -5.29 -12.42
CA PRO A 211 -20.48 -5.66 -11.03
C PRO A 211 -19.20 -6.04 -10.28
N GLY A 212 -18.72 -5.17 -9.39
CA GLY A 212 -17.61 -5.47 -8.49
C GLY A 212 -17.13 -4.19 -7.84
N ASN A 213 -17.61 -3.97 -6.60
CA ASN A 213 -17.22 -2.85 -5.77
C ASN A 213 -16.92 -3.44 -4.37
N TRP A 214 -17.85 -3.31 -3.44
CA TRP A 214 -17.70 -3.77 -2.07
C TRP A 214 -17.93 -5.27 -1.90
N TYR A 215 -17.32 -5.81 -0.87
CA TYR A 215 -17.60 -7.16 -0.38
C TYR A 215 -18.12 -7.13 1.05
N THR A 216 -19.36 -7.60 1.24
CA THR A 216 -20.02 -7.71 2.54
C THR A 216 -20.04 -9.17 2.98
N MET A 217 -19.49 -9.44 4.15
CA MET A 217 -19.39 -10.77 4.76
C MET A 217 -20.26 -10.86 6.01
N PRO A 218 -20.99 -11.96 6.23
CA PRO A 218 -21.59 -12.28 7.52
C PRO A 218 -20.54 -12.34 8.64
N LEU A 219 -20.86 -11.73 9.79
CA LEU A 219 -20.03 -11.72 11.00
C LEU A 219 -20.72 -12.49 12.13
N HIS A 220 -20.08 -13.56 12.58
CA HIS A 220 -20.59 -14.42 13.65
C HIS A 220 -20.26 -13.91 15.05
N GLN A 221 -20.99 -14.42 16.05
CA GLN A 221 -20.81 -14.06 17.47
C GLN A 221 -19.43 -14.40 18.05
N ASP A 222 -18.71 -15.33 17.44
CA ASP A 222 -17.33 -15.67 17.82
C ASP A 222 -16.28 -14.81 17.11
N GLY A 223 -16.71 -13.83 16.31
CA GLY A 223 -15.86 -12.91 15.54
C GLY A 223 -15.37 -13.47 14.20
N THR A 224 -15.74 -14.70 13.84
CA THR A 224 -15.40 -15.26 12.53
C THR A 224 -16.25 -14.66 11.40
N LEU A 225 -15.69 -14.66 10.18
CA LEU A 225 -16.33 -14.13 8.98
C LEU A 225 -16.56 -15.25 7.95
N GLU A 226 -17.76 -15.32 7.38
CA GLU A 226 -18.00 -16.15 6.19
C GLU A 226 -17.47 -15.43 4.96
N THR A 227 -16.59 -16.09 4.19
CA THR A 227 -15.89 -15.48 3.06
C THR A 227 -15.87 -16.40 1.83
N TRP A 228 -15.10 -16.05 0.79
CA TRP A 228 -15.05 -16.83 -0.44
C TRP A 228 -14.59 -18.28 -0.22
N PRO A 229 -15.07 -19.24 -1.03
CA PRO A 229 -14.56 -20.60 -1.01
C PRO A 229 -13.03 -20.65 -1.21
N GLY A 230 -12.33 -21.41 -0.35
CA GLY A 230 -10.88 -21.57 -0.42
C GLY A 230 -10.06 -20.47 0.27
N TYR A 231 -10.73 -19.49 0.89
CA TYR A 231 -10.10 -18.46 1.71
C TYR A 231 -10.56 -18.53 3.17
N GLN A 232 -9.70 -18.08 4.08
CA GLN A 232 -9.95 -17.95 5.51
C GLN A 232 -9.47 -16.57 5.98
N VAL A 233 -10.29 -15.84 6.73
CA VAL A 233 -9.84 -14.61 7.40
C VAL A 233 -8.98 -14.97 8.61
N LEU A 234 -7.74 -14.48 8.63
CA LEU A 234 -6.84 -14.63 9.78
C LEU A 234 -7.19 -13.65 10.91
N GLY A 235 -7.58 -12.44 10.53
CA GLY A 235 -7.98 -11.38 11.45
C GLY A 235 -7.72 -10.00 10.86
N TYR A 236 -7.51 -9.06 11.76
CA TYR A 236 -7.45 -7.63 11.48
C TYR A 236 -6.11 -7.05 11.91
N ILE A 237 -5.59 -6.11 11.12
CA ILE A 237 -4.45 -5.27 11.49
C ILE A 237 -4.99 -3.88 11.71
N ARG A 238 -4.87 -3.39 12.95
CA ARG A 238 -5.39 -2.09 13.38
C ARG A 238 -4.24 -1.15 13.69
N HIS A 239 -4.35 0.08 13.20
CA HIS A 239 -3.49 1.17 13.59
C HIS A 239 -3.94 1.72 14.96
N GLN A 240 -3.02 2.00 15.88
CA GLN A 240 -3.36 2.38 17.27
C GLN A 240 -3.42 3.90 17.48
N GLY A 241 -3.11 4.72 16.46
CA GLY A 241 -2.86 6.15 16.64
C GLY A 241 -1.58 6.38 17.45
N ALA A 242 -0.89 7.49 17.18
CA ALA A 242 0.19 7.97 18.05
C ALA A 242 -0.34 9.04 19.02
#